data_AF-A0AAV6Z037-F1
#
_entry.id   AF-A0AAV6Z037-F1
#
_cell.length_a   1.000
_cell.length_b   1.000
_cell.length_c   1.000
_cell.angle_alpha   90.00
_cell.angle_beta   90.00
_cell.angle_gamma   90.00
#
_symmetry.space_group_name_H-M   'P 1'
#
loop_
_entity.id
_entity.type
_entity.pdbx_description
1 polymer ?
#
loop_
_entity_poly.entity_id
_entity_poly.type
_entity_poly.pdbx_seq_one_letter_code
_entity_poly.pdbx_strand_id
1 'polypeptide(L)'
;MVLAGGDSLWHLEYWLAEVRRLLLELQDVLYKLQSKRGQGWEGKFLQVPKCMMGEACAVKRGARIGKLCDCPQRSTCSYFFLRCL
;
A
#
# COMPACT_ATOMS: atom_id res chain seq x y z
N MET A 1 46.71 -6.71 44.00
CA MET A 1 45.33 -7.23 43.88
C MET A 1 44.55 -6.26 43.00
N VAL A 2 44.11 -6.74 41.84
CA VAL A 2 43.50 -5.94 40.76
C VAL A 2 42.02 -5.71 41.07
N LEU A 3 41.54 -4.47 41.02
CA LEU A 3 40.11 -4.14 40.95
C LEU A 3 39.70 -4.16 39.46
N ALA A 4 39.42 -5.35 38.91
CA ALA A 4 38.92 -5.54 37.54
C ALA A 4 37.41 -5.85 37.57
N GLY A 5 36.62 -4.91 38.09
CA GLY A 5 35.16 -5.10 38.26
C GLY A 5 34.30 -3.94 37.76
N GLY A 6 34.89 -2.83 37.30
CA GLY A 6 34.15 -1.63 36.89
C GLY A 6 33.92 -1.52 35.38
N ASP A 7 34.79 -2.10 34.57
CA ASP A 7 34.93 -1.75 33.14
C ASP A 7 33.87 -2.42 32.26
N SER A 8 33.41 -3.61 32.66
CA SER A 8 32.39 -4.39 31.99
C SER A 8 30.98 -3.85 32.21
N LEU A 9 30.73 -3.13 33.32
CA LEU A 9 29.43 -2.56 33.65
C LEU A 9 29.11 -1.34 32.75
N TRP A 10 30.08 -0.44 32.58
CA TRP A 10 29.97 0.71 31.67
C TRP A 10 29.77 0.28 30.21
N HIS A 11 30.42 -0.82 29.81
CA HIS A 11 30.30 -1.35 28.46
C HIS A 11 28.90 -1.96 28.21
N LEU A 12 28.30 -2.60 29.22
CA LEU A 12 26.93 -3.12 29.15
C LEU A 12 25.88 -2.01 29.12
N GLU A 13 26.06 -0.97 29.95
CA GLU A 13 25.17 0.21 29.96
C GLU A 13 25.23 0.98 28.64
N TYR A 14 26.43 1.14 28.08
CA TYR A 14 26.63 1.78 26.78
C TYR A 14 25.99 0.97 25.64
N TRP A 15 26.19 -0.35 25.62
CA TRP A 15 25.56 -1.23 24.63
C TRP A 15 24.04 -1.18 24.70
N LEU A 16 23.46 -1.19 25.90
CA LEU A 16 22.01 -1.09 26.10
C LEU A 16 21.47 0.26 25.61
N ALA A 17 22.21 1.36 25.83
CA ALA A 17 21.84 2.68 25.34
C ALA A 17 21.80 2.75 23.81
N GLU A 18 22.78 2.16 23.12
CA GLU A 18 22.85 2.15 21.67
C GLU A 18 21.74 1.28 21.05
N VAL A 19 21.50 0.09 21.60
CA VAL A 19 20.39 -0.77 21.18
C VAL A 19 19.05 -0.06 21.35
N ARG A 20 18.86 0.66 22.48
CA ARG A 20 17.64 1.43 22.73
C ARG A 20 17.48 2.58 21.73
N ARG A 21 18.57 3.26 21.38
CA ARG A 21 18.56 4.34 20.37
C ARG A 21 18.13 3.81 19.00
N LEU A 22 18.73 2.72 18.54
CA LEU A 22 18.39 2.09 17.26
C LEU A 22 16.93 1.63 17.21
N LEU A 23 16.42 1.07 18.31
CA LEU A 23 15.04 0.63 18.41
C LEU A 23 14.06 1.82 18.28
N LEU A 24 14.37 2.95 18.92
CA LEU A 24 13.55 4.17 18.85
C LEU A 24 13.54 4.76 17.43
N GLU A 25 14.69 4.78 16.76
CA GLU A 25 14.80 5.27 15.38
C GLU A 25 14.01 4.39 14.41
N LEU A 26 14.13 3.06 14.56
CA LEU A 26 13.36 2.11 13.76
C LEU A 26 11.85 2.28 13.99
N GLN A 27 11.43 2.46 15.24
CA GLN A 27 10.02 2.64 15.59
C GLN A 27 9.42 3.90 14.95
N ASP A 28 10.16 5.00 14.93
CA ASP A 28 9.76 6.26 14.29
C ASP A 28 9.63 6.10 12.76
N VAL A 29 10.59 5.42 12.12
CA VAL A 29 10.52 5.13 10.68
C VAL A 29 9.31 4.25 10.35
N LEU A 30 9.04 3.21 11.14
CA LEU A 30 7.87 2.34 10.94
C LEU A 30 6.56 3.11 11.09
N TYR A 31 6.46 3.99 12.08
CA TYR A 31 5.29 4.83 12.28
C TYR A 31 5.06 5.78 11.10
N LYS A 32 6.13 6.41 10.59
CA LYS A 32 6.11 7.25 9.38
C LYS A 32 5.72 6.48 8.13
N LEU A 33 6.17 5.23 7.98
CA LEU A 33 5.80 4.39 6.83
C LEU A 33 4.35 3.89 6.94
N GLN A 34 3.87 3.54 8.13
CA GLN A 34 2.49 3.09 8.33
C GLN A 34 1.47 4.19 8.06
N SER A 35 1.76 5.43 8.49
CA SER A 35 0.91 6.59 8.17
C SER A 35 0.84 6.89 6.67
N LYS A 36 1.89 6.56 5.91
CA LYS A 36 1.89 6.66 4.43
C LYS A 36 1.22 5.47 3.74
N ARG A 37 1.27 4.26 4.31
CA ARG A 37 0.64 3.05 3.75
C ARG A 37 -0.90 3.12 3.79
N GLY A 38 -1.49 3.79 4.78
CA GLY A 38 -2.95 3.89 4.93
C GLY A 38 -3.67 4.78 3.91
N GLN A 39 -2.95 5.65 3.19
CA GLN A 39 -3.57 6.59 2.25
C GLN A 39 -3.59 6.03 0.82
N GLY A 40 -4.47 5.06 0.58
CA GLY A 40 -5.15 4.95 -0.72
C GLY A 40 -4.49 4.14 -1.84
N TRP A 41 -3.57 3.23 -1.55
CA TRP A 41 -2.95 2.41 -2.61
C TRP A 41 -3.75 1.15 -2.98
N GLU A 42 -4.48 0.53 -2.05
CA GLU A 42 -5.17 -0.75 -2.32
C GLU A 42 -6.55 -0.58 -2.96
N GLY A 43 -7.23 0.55 -2.74
CA GLY A 43 -8.62 0.74 -3.18
C GLY A 43 -8.81 1.51 -4.49
N LYS A 44 -7.82 2.31 -4.92
CA LYS A 44 -8.01 3.29 -6.02
C LYS A 44 -7.58 2.80 -7.40
N PHE A 45 -6.67 1.82 -7.47
CA PHE A 45 -6.16 1.33 -8.75
C PHE A 45 -7.01 0.22 -9.39
N LEU A 46 -7.84 -0.48 -8.59
CA LEU A 46 -8.79 -1.48 -9.10
C LEU A 46 -10.21 -0.94 -9.29
N GLN A 47 -10.51 0.28 -8.82
CA GLN A 47 -11.81 0.90 -9.01
C GLN A 47 -11.84 1.65 -10.33
N VAL A 48 -12.59 1.13 -11.29
CA VAL A 48 -12.93 1.84 -12.51
C VAL A 48 -14.07 2.83 -12.24
N PRO A 49 -14.15 3.98 -12.94
CA PRO A 49 -15.27 4.91 -12.80
C PRO A 49 -16.60 4.25 -13.16
N LYS A 50 -17.74 4.84 -12.78
CA LYS A 50 -19.07 4.37 -13.24
C LYS A 50 -19.40 5.01 -14.59
N CYS A 51 -19.93 4.22 -15.53
CA CYS A 51 -20.42 4.72 -16.82
C CYS A 51 -21.88 5.18 -16.76
N MET A 52 -22.26 6.01 -17.71
CA MET A 52 -23.65 6.29 -18.05
C MET A 52 -24.22 5.19 -18.97
N MET A 53 -25.55 5.07 -19.04
CA MET A 53 -26.21 4.16 -19.97
C MET A 53 -25.79 4.50 -21.42
N GLY A 54 -25.42 3.50 -22.22
CA GLY A 54 -24.99 3.71 -23.61
C GLY A 54 -23.54 4.15 -23.81
N GLU A 55 -22.78 4.47 -22.76
CA GLU A 55 -21.34 4.77 -22.86
C GLU A 55 -20.50 3.52 -23.12
N ALA A 56 -19.29 3.72 -23.65
CA ALA A 56 -18.33 2.65 -23.89
C ALA A 56 -17.77 2.12 -22.56
N CYS A 57 -18.03 0.85 -22.27
CA CYS A 57 -17.63 0.20 -21.02
C CYS A 57 -16.38 -0.65 -21.14
N ALA A 58 -16.00 -0.99 -22.37
CA ALA A 58 -14.80 -1.76 -22.65
C ALA A 58 -14.16 -1.30 -23.97
N VAL A 59 -12.89 -1.67 -24.18
CA VAL A 59 -12.18 -1.45 -25.43
C VAL A 59 -11.49 -2.74 -25.85
N LYS A 60 -11.62 -3.09 -27.13
CA LYS A 60 -10.94 -4.25 -27.71
C LYS A 60 -9.66 -3.80 -28.38
N ARG A 61 -8.53 -4.40 -27.99
CA ARG A 61 -7.24 -4.21 -28.64
C ARG A 61 -6.66 -5.58 -28.99
N GLY A 62 -6.84 -5.98 -30.26
CA GLY A 62 -6.52 -7.33 -30.72
C GLY A 62 -7.37 -8.40 -30.03
N ALA A 63 -6.73 -9.40 -29.42
CA ALA A 63 -7.39 -10.46 -28.66
C ALA A 63 -7.74 -10.08 -27.21
N ARG A 64 -7.28 -8.91 -26.73
CA ARG A 64 -7.49 -8.48 -25.34
C ARG A 64 -8.64 -7.47 -25.24
N ILE A 65 -9.41 -7.55 -24.16
CA ILE A 65 -10.45 -6.57 -23.82
C ILE A 65 -10.12 -5.93 -22.49
N GLY A 66 -10.02 -4.60 -22.50
CA GLY A 66 -9.84 -3.77 -21.31
C GLY A 66 -11.16 -3.17 -20.87
N LYS A 67 -11.43 -3.20 -19.56
CA LYS A 67 -12.60 -2.55 -18.94
C LYS A 67 -12.27 -1.08 -18.66
N LEU A 68 -13.18 -0.17 -19.02
CA LEU A 68 -13.01 1.27 -18.83
C LEU A 68 -13.77 1.76 -17.59
N CYS A 69 -14.93 1.19 -17.32
CA CYS A 69 -15.85 1.63 -16.27
C CYS A 69 -16.77 0.48 -15.81
N ASP A 70 -17.48 0.69 -14.71
CA ASP A 70 -18.57 -0.16 -14.24
C ASP A 70 -19.93 0.37 -14.73
N CYS A 71 -20.72 -0.50 -15.37
CA CYS A 71 -22.09 -0.18 -15.76
C CYS A 71 -23.02 -0.10 -14.53
N PRO A 72 -24.04 0.77 -14.54
CA PRO A 72 -24.99 0.86 -13.44
C PRO A 72 -25.79 -0.44 -13.26
N GLN A 73 -26.34 -0.66 -12.06
CA GLN A 73 -26.90 -1.93 -11.55
C GLN A 73 -27.93 -2.65 -12.45
N ARG A 74 -28.54 -1.96 -13.42
CA ARG A 74 -29.54 -2.52 -14.35
C ARG A 74 -29.05 -2.67 -15.80
N SER A 75 -27.77 -2.40 -16.04
CA SER A 75 -27.15 -2.50 -17.36
C SER A 75 -25.88 -3.32 -17.26
N THR A 76 -25.56 -4.03 -18.34
CA THR A 76 -24.37 -4.87 -18.43
C THR A 76 -23.48 -4.39 -19.55
N CYS A 77 -22.17 -4.60 -19.40
CA CYS A 77 -21.24 -4.28 -20.46
C CYS A 77 -21.34 -5.36 -21.56
N SER A 78 -21.91 -5.01 -22.72
CA SER A 78 -21.97 -5.94 -23.85
C SER A 78 -20.59 -6.15 -24.44
N TYR A 79 -20.12 -7.39 -24.57
CA TYR A 79 -18.83 -7.69 -25.20
C TYR A 79 -18.84 -7.46 -26.72
N PHE A 80 -20.01 -7.50 -27.35
CA PHE A 80 -20.17 -7.27 -28.79
C PHE A 80 -20.14 -5.78 -29.14
N PHE A 81 -20.92 -4.96 -28.41
CA PHE A 81 -21.00 -3.52 -28.64
C PHE A 81 -20.00 -2.69 -27.83
N LEU A 82 -19.38 -3.30 -26.81
CA LEU A 82 -18.47 -2.67 -25.85
C LEU A 82 -19.08 -1.47 -25.12
N ARG A 83 -20.41 -1.48 -24.94
CA ARG A 83 -21.21 -0.42 -24.32
C ARG A 83 -22.12 -0.97 -23.22
N CYS A 84 -22.52 -0.11 -22.28
CA CYS A 84 -23.50 -0.45 -21.26
C CYS A 84 -24.92 -0.49 -21.88
N LEU A 85 -25.53 -1.68 -21.87
CA LEU A 85 -26.91 -1.95 -22.33
C LEU A 85 -27.76 -2.49 -21.18
#